data_AF-A8Q2R9-F1
#
_entry.id   AF-A8Q2R9-F1
#
_cell.length_a   1.000
_cell.length_b   1.000
_cell.length_c   1.000
_cell.angle_alpha   90.00
_cell.angle_beta   90.00
_cell.angle_gamma   90.00
#
_symmetry.space_group_name_H-M   'P 1'
#
loop_
_entity.id
_entity.type
_entity.pdbx_description
1 polymer ?
#
loop_
_entity_poly.entity_id
_entity_poly.type
_entity_poly.pdbx_seq_one_letter_code
_entity_poly.pdbx_strand_id
1 'polypeptide(L)'
;MRAKRVDNTWLVTTRALDSQQEQTHTFDYIVAAHGRCNAPYIPAIPGISNFRGRQIHSAWYRYPDTLQARRILIVGNNSSGADIARELCGGAVRTWPTAASWERQLQDVSVFHSYQDPTKPPPVDFDPRDESSPSWCRRIQVVGPIQYIDEQGVIVFHDGRRLTNIDMIVWATGFLYQVPFFHASDPPFAESPLVVRDEHTRAIPSVSAVSVLHQLDDWMLFYRTEPSVCFLGLPNRIVPFPMVQLQARVAAHIWLNKMHPLPRARAELRINDPERWNIRSMDTSSSVALDQAQPGPRRFESPDVWGDFTMGADAEAAYTDALLSLLPAASNAPEWAPFPTWRRELRKQGKAKRREILGY
;
A
#
# COMPACT_ATOMS: atom_id res chain seq x y z
N MET A 1 -8.71 -18.97 -7.82
CA MET A 1 -9.05 -18.28 -9.10
C MET A 1 -7.80 -18.27 -9.96
N ARG A 2 -7.92 -18.50 -11.26
CA ARG A 2 -6.84 -18.43 -12.25
C ARG A 2 -7.36 -17.70 -13.49
N ALA A 3 -6.56 -16.83 -14.07
CA ALA A 3 -6.85 -16.14 -15.32
C ALA A 3 -5.73 -16.43 -16.33
N LYS A 4 -6.09 -16.94 -17.50
CA LYS A 4 -5.16 -17.27 -18.58
C LYS A 4 -5.62 -16.64 -19.89
N ARG A 5 -4.69 -16.04 -20.63
CA ARG A 5 -4.95 -15.53 -21.98
C ARG A 5 -5.03 -16.69 -22.96
N VAL A 6 -6.11 -16.76 -23.74
CA VAL A 6 -6.30 -17.71 -24.84
C VAL A 6 -6.87 -16.95 -26.02
N ASP A 7 -6.11 -16.93 -27.12
CA ASP A 7 -6.36 -16.09 -28.28
C ASP A 7 -6.56 -14.61 -27.85
N ASN A 8 -7.72 -14.03 -28.16
CA ASN A 8 -8.06 -12.64 -27.83
C ASN A 8 -8.88 -12.49 -26.55
N THR A 9 -9.03 -13.55 -25.75
CA THR A 9 -9.90 -13.57 -24.57
C THR A 9 -9.20 -14.12 -23.33
N TRP A 10 -9.81 -13.91 -22.17
CA TRP A 10 -9.37 -14.42 -20.89
C TRP A 10 -10.26 -15.55 -20.43
N LEU A 11 -9.68 -16.74 -20.24
CA LEU A 11 -10.32 -17.82 -19.50
C LEU A 11 -10.06 -17.61 -18.02
N VAL A 12 -11.14 -17.37 -17.27
CA VAL A 12 -11.10 -17.18 -15.82
C VAL A 12 -11.77 -18.37 -15.14
N THR A 13 -10.95 -19.15 -14.44
CA THR A 13 -11.40 -20.29 -13.63
C THR A 13 -11.55 -19.86 -12.18
N THR A 14 -12.74 -20.03 -11.62
CA THR A 14 -13.04 -19.81 -10.20
C THR A 14 -13.37 -21.14 -9.53
N ARG A 15 -13.19 -21.19 -8.21
CA ARG A 15 -13.58 -22.33 -7.38
C ARG A 15 -14.50 -21.84 -6.28
N ALA A 16 -15.71 -22.38 -6.20
CA ALA A 16 -16.65 -22.05 -5.14
C ALA A 16 -16.14 -22.59 -3.79
N LEU A 17 -16.25 -21.79 -2.73
CA LEU A 17 -15.68 -22.15 -1.42
C LEU A 17 -16.47 -23.25 -0.70
N ASP A 18 -17.78 -23.33 -0.94
CA ASP A 18 -18.70 -24.28 -0.32
C ASP A 18 -18.65 -25.66 -0.98
N SER A 19 -18.84 -25.70 -2.30
CA SER A 19 -18.97 -26.92 -3.09
C SER A 19 -17.63 -27.42 -3.65
N GLN A 20 -16.58 -26.58 -3.59
CA GLN A 20 -15.28 -26.83 -4.24
C GLN A 20 -15.37 -27.02 -5.77
N GLN A 21 -16.54 -26.74 -6.36
CA GLN A 21 -16.74 -26.85 -7.80
C GLN A 21 -16.00 -25.74 -8.54
N GLU A 22 -15.38 -26.10 -9.66
CA GLU A 22 -14.71 -25.16 -10.54
C GLU A 22 -15.62 -24.77 -11.70
N GLN A 23 -15.55 -23.50 -12.08
CA GLN A 23 -16.24 -22.96 -13.24
C GLN A 23 -15.26 -22.10 -14.03
N THR A 24 -15.29 -22.22 -15.35
CA THR A 24 -14.48 -21.40 -16.25
C THR A 24 -15.38 -20.58 -17.13
N HIS A 25 -15.12 -19.28 -17.19
CA HIS A 25 -15.84 -18.34 -18.04
C HIS A 25 -14.85 -17.53 -18.88
N THR A 26 -15.32 -17.07 -20.03
CA THR A 26 -14.53 -16.25 -20.96
C THR A 26 -14.87 -14.78 -20.79
N PHE A 27 -13.85 -13.92 -20.79
CA PHE A 27 -14.01 -12.46 -20.68
C PHE A 27 -13.07 -11.75 -21.67
N ASP A 28 -13.49 -10.59 -22.17
CA ASP A 28 -12.64 -9.75 -23.02
C ASP A 28 -11.62 -8.95 -22.18
N TYR A 29 -12.03 -8.53 -20.98
CA TYR A 29 -11.29 -7.65 -20.09
C TYR A 29 -11.21 -8.20 -18.66
N ILE A 30 -10.13 -7.86 -17.95
CA ILE A 30 -9.95 -8.17 -16.52
C ILE A 30 -9.73 -6.88 -15.74
N VAL A 31 -10.53 -6.70 -14.68
CA VAL A 31 -10.30 -5.67 -13.66
C VAL A 31 -9.78 -6.34 -12.38
N ALA A 32 -8.49 -6.17 -12.11
CA ALA A 32 -7.84 -6.63 -10.88
C ALA A 32 -8.08 -5.64 -9.74
N ALA A 33 -9.16 -5.85 -8.98
CA ALA A 33 -9.54 -5.07 -7.80
C ALA A 33 -9.40 -5.85 -6.48
N HIS A 34 -8.42 -6.76 -6.41
CA HIS A 34 -8.22 -7.67 -5.27
C HIS A 34 -7.67 -6.97 -4.01
N GLY A 35 -7.17 -5.74 -4.15
CA GLY A 35 -6.61 -4.95 -3.05
C GLY A 35 -5.20 -5.37 -2.63
N ARG A 36 -4.47 -4.43 -2.02
CA ARG A 36 -3.04 -4.59 -1.68
C ARG A 36 -2.76 -5.02 -0.24
N CYS A 37 -3.77 -5.13 0.62
CA CYS A 37 -3.60 -5.40 2.06
C CYS A 37 -3.86 -6.87 2.43
N ASN A 38 -3.42 -7.79 1.57
CA ASN A 38 -3.76 -9.22 1.69
C ASN A 38 -2.54 -10.14 1.91
N ALA A 39 -1.32 -9.69 1.57
CA ALA A 39 -0.08 -10.45 1.77
C ALA A 39 0.80 -9.75 2.81
N PRO A 40 0.69 -10.08 4.11
CA PRO A 40 1.52 -9.50 5.17
C PRO A 40 3.01 -9.56 4.85
N TYR A 41 3.72 -8.46 5.09
CA TYR A 41 5.18 -8.42 4.98
C TYR A 41 5.82 -8.55 6.36
N ILE A 42 6.69 -9.54 6.55
CA ILE A 42 7.56 -9.66 7.71
C ILE A 42 9.01 -9.59 7.18
N PRO A 43 9.84 -8.63 7.67
CA PRO A 43 11.21 -8.50 7.20
C PRO A 43 12.07 -9.68 7.62
N ALA A 44 13.05 -10.03 6.80
CA ALA A 44 14.07 -11.01 7.17
C ALA A 44 14.98 -10.39 8.24
N ILE A 45 14.88 -10.88 9.47
CA ILE A 45 15.74 -10.48 10.59
C ILE A 45 16.71 -11.62 10.90
N PRO A 46 18.03 -11.37 10.95
CA PRO A 46 19.00 -12.38 11.35
C PRO A 46 18.66 -12.96 12.73
N GLY A 47 18.61 -14.28 12.83
CA GLY A 47 18.27 -14.98 14.08
C GLY A 47 16.80 -14.90 14.49
N ILE A 48 15.87 -14.47 13.63
CA ILE A 48 14.43 -14.39 13.96
C ILE A 48 13.85 -15.68 14.55
N SER A 49 14.38 -16.84 14.15
CA SER A 49 14.02 -18.17 14.67
C SER A 49 14.41 -18.39 16.14
N ASN A 50 15.34 -17.60 16.67
CA ASN A 50 15.75 -17.66 18.08
C ASN A 50 14.74 -16.97 19.00
N PHE A 51 13.84 -16.14 18.46
CA PHE A 51 12.81 -15.48 19.24
C PHE A 51 11.84 -16.50 19.83
N ARG A 52 11.69 -16.47 21.16
CA ARG A 52 10.89 -17.45 21.91
C ARG A 52 9.44 -17.02 22.17
N GLY A 53 9.14 -15.73 22.00
CA GLY A 53 7.78 -15.20 22.14
C GLY A 53 6.91 -15.45 20.91
N ARG A 54 5.65 -15.01 20.99
CA ARG A 54 4.68 -15.10 19.89
C ARG A 54 4.93 -14.02 18.85
N GLN A 55 4.68 -14.32 17.59
CA GLN A 55 4.76 -13.33 16.51
C GLN A 55 3.42 -13.23 15.79
N ILE A 56 2.94 -12.02 15.57
CA ILE A 56 1.76 -11.75 14.74
C ILE A 56 2.02 -10.58 13.80
N HIS A 57 1.37 -10.56 12.64
CA HIS A 57 1.25 -9.35 11.85
C HIS A 57 -0.01 -8.57 12.23
N SER A 58 0.02 -7.25 12.04
CA SER A 58 -1.10 -6.33 12.25
C SER A 58 -2.40 -6.74 11.51
N ALA A 59 -2.28 -7.50 10.41
CA ALA A 59 -3.41 -8.08 9.68
C ALA A 59 -4.31 -9.00 10.54
N TRP A 60 -3.74 -9.61 11.58
CA TRP A 60 -4.44 -10.51 12.50
C TRP A 60 -4.72 -9.87 13.86
N TYR A 61 -4.29 -8.62 14.07
CA TYR A 61 -4.69 -7.86 15.25
C TYR A 61 -6.21 -7.60 15.21
N ARG A 62 -6.92 -7.91 16.29
CA ARG A 62 -8.36 -7.71 16.41
C ARG A 62 -8.74 -6.92 17.63
N TYR A 63 -8.23 -7.31 18.79
CA TYR A 63 -8.49 -6.65 20.07
C TYR A 63 -7.25 -6.78 20.97
N PRO A 64 -6.97 -5.80 21.83
CA PRO A 64 -5.78 -5.81 22.67
C PRO A 64 -5.81 -6.95 23.71
N ASP A 65 -7.00 -7.33 24.20
CA ASP A 65 -7.21 -8.42 25.17
C ASP A 65 -6.91 -9.82 24.60
N THR A 66 -7.09 -10.01 23.30
CA THR A 66 -6.79 -11.28 22.63
C THR A 66 -5.30 -11.59 22.50
N LEU A 67 -4.42 -10.62 22.76
CA LEU A 67 -2.97 -10.83 22.64
C LEU A 67 -2.42 -11.72 23.74
N GLN A 68 -3.00 -11.68 24.95
CA GLN A 68 -2.53 -12.45 26.11
C GLN A 68 -1.01 -12.27 26.34
N ALA A 69 -0.52 -11.04 26.18
CA ALA A 69 0.89 -10.67 26.27
C ALA A 69 1.05 -9.39 27.11
N ARG A 70 2.10 -9.31 27.91
CA ARG A 70 2.37 -8.15 28.78
C ARG A 70 3.53 -7.29 28.26
N ARG A 71 4.51 -7.88 27.58
CA ARG A 71 5.66 -7.17 27.00
C ARG A 71 5.62 -7.31 25.49
N ILE A 72 5.21 -6.25 24.81
CA ILE A 72 4.88 -6.28 23.38
C ILE A 72 5.81 -5.33 22.63
N LEU A 73 6.53 -5.86 21.63
CA LEU A 73 7.29 -5.07 20.67
C LEU A 73 6.50 -4.89 19.38
N ILE A 74 6.20 -3.66 19.02
CA ILE A 74 5.55 -3.30 17.75
C ILE A 74 6.63 -2.85 16.77
N VAL A 75 6.69 -3.47 15.60
CA VAL A 75 7.66 -3.12 14.55
C VAL A 75 6.95 -2.42 13.39
N GLY A 76 7.28 -1.14 13.18
CA GLY A 76 6.70 -0.29 12.13
C GLY A 76 6.02 0.94 12.71
N ASN A 77 6.47 2.14 12.32
CA ASN A 77 6.02 3.43 12.88
C ASN A 77 5.10 4.24 11.95
N ASN A 78 4.35 3.57 11.08
CA ASN A 78 3.26 4.17 10.30
C ASN A 78 1.90 4.01 11.04
N SER A 79 0.78 4.30 10.36
CA SER A 79 -0.57 4.31 10.95
C SER A 79 -0.91 3.06 11.76
N SER A 80 -0.72 1.85 11.22
CA SER A 80 -1.10 0.62 11.93
C SER A 80 -0.31 0.40 13.22
N GLY A 81 1.00 0.66 13.21
CA GLY A 81 1.82 0.50 14.41
C GLY A 81 1.51 1.54 15.47
N ALA A 82 1.28 2.79 15.06
CA ALA A 82 0.84 3.86 15.95
C ALA A 82 -0.52 3.56 16.59
N ASP A 83 -1.52 3.17 15.78
CA ASP A 83 -2.85 2.82 16.28
C ASP A 83 -2.82 1.63 17.26
N ILE A 84 -2.05 0.58 16.96
CA ILE A 84 -1.89 -0.57 17.87
C ILE A 84 -1.17 -0.15 19.16
N ALA A 85 -0.10 0.66 19.08
CA ALA A 85 0.64 1.14 20.24
C ALA A 85 -0.27 1.97 21.15
N ARG A 86 -1.01 2.91 20.56
CA ARG A 86 -2.00 3.73 21.26
C ARG A 86 -3.07 2.89 21.95
N GLU A 87 -3.63 1.92 21.25
CA GLU A 87 -4.67 1.05 21.81
C GLU A 87 -4.14 0.22 23.00
N LEU A 88 -2.92 -0.32 22.89
CA LEU A 88 -2.26 -1.05 23.99
C LEU A 88 -1.80 -0.14 25.13
N CYS A 89 -1.67 1.16 24.91
CA CYS A 89 -1.35 2.12 25.96
C CYS A 89 -2.59 2.78 26.58
N GLY A 90 -3.80 2.40 26.16
CA GLY A 90 -5.05 2.91 26.72
C GLY A 90 -5.56 4.21 26.08
N GLY A 91 -4.96 4.66 24.98
CA GLY A 91 -5.45 5.79 24.19
C GLY A 91 -6.53 5.40 23.17
N ALA A 92 -7.24 4.29 23.39
CA ALA A 92 -8.15 3.70 22.42
C ALA A 92 -9.43 4.54 22.23
N VAL A 93 -9.95 4.58 20.99
CA VAL A 93 -11.13 5.39 20.62
C VAL A 93 -12.29 4.59 20.07
N ARG A 94 -12.05 3.31 19.81
CA ARG A 94 -13.15 2.36 19.61
C ARG A 94 -13.55 1.76 20.96
N THR A 95 -14.82 1.42 21.10
CA THR A 95 -15.29 0.51 22.16
C THR A 95 -15.28 -0.91 21.61
N TRP A 96 -14.98 -1.90 22.46
CA TRP A 96 -15.09 -3.31 22.11
C TRP A 96 -15.64 -4.10 23.31
N PRO A 97 -16.23 -5.29 23.07
CA PRO A 97 -16.65 -6.16 24.17
C PRO A 97 -15.47 -6.40 25.11
N THR A 98 -15.68 -6.35 26.42
CA THR A 98 -14.66 -6.48 27.50
C THR A 98 -13.74 -5.27 27.76
N ALA A 99 -13.84 -4.16 27.01
CA ALA A 99 -12.95 -2.99 27.16
C ALA A 99 -12.74 -2.53 28.61
N ALA A 100 -13.81 -2.35 29.40
CA ALA A 100 -13.72 -1.93 30.81
C ALA A 100 -12.97 -2.93 31.73
N SER A 101 -12.98 -4.22 31.39
CA SER A 101 -12.24 -5.25 32.13
C SER A 101 -10.77 -5.28 31.73
N TRP A 102 -10.48 -4.96 30.45
CA TRP A 102 -9.15 -4.96 29.88
C TRP A 102 -8.37 -3.67 30.16
N GLU A 103 -9.03 -2.51 30.28
CA GLU A 103 -8.41 -1.24 30.63
C GLU A 103 -7.56 -1.32 31.92
N ARG A 104 -8.02 -2.10 32.90
CA ARG A 104 -7.23 -2.39 34.12
C ARG A 104 -5.98 -3.20 33.81
N GLN A 105 -6.08 -4.20 32.93
CA GLN A 105 -4.96 -5.06 32.54
C GLN A 105 -3.95 -4.34 31.66
N LEU A 106 -4.39 -3.34 30.89
CA LEU A 106 -3.50 -2.50 30.09
C LEU A 106 -2.46 -1.79 30.94
N GLN A 107 -2.73 -1.48 32.21
CA GLN A 107 -1.75 -0.79 33.09
C GLN A 107 -0.45 -1.59 33.25
N ASP A 108 -0.53 -2.92 33.20
CA ASP A 108 0.62 -3.83 33.34
C ASP A 108 1.28 -4.18 32.00
N VAL A 109 0.77 -3.67 30.89
CA VAL A 109 1.35 -3.89 29.55
C VAL A 109 2.48 -2.88 29.30
N SER A 110 3.66 -3.41 29.03
CA SER A 110 4.82 -2.68 28.52
C SER A 110 4.84 -2.70 27.00
N VAL A 111 4.70 -1.54 26.38
CA VAL A 111 4.72 -1.38 24.91
C VAL A 111 6.05 -0.80 24.47
N PHE A 112 6.75 -1.53 23.62
CA PHE A 112 7.94 -1.07 22.90
C PHE A 112 7.55 -0.82 21.44
N HIS A 113 7.92 0.32 20.87
CA HIS A 113 7.58 0.66 19.49
C HIS A 113 8.84 1.01 18.71
N SER A 114 9.13 0.21 17.68
CA SER A 114 10.33 0.34 16.84
C SER A 114 10.11 1.37 15.74
N TYR A 115 10.97 2.38 15.74
CA TYR A 115 10.98 3.50 14.80
C TYR A 115 12.13 3.31 13.82
N GLN A 116 11.86 3.58 12.54
CA GLN A 116 12.91 3.51 11.52
C GLN A 116 14.04 4.51 11.81
N ASP A 117 13.65 5.71 12.23
CA ASP A 117 14.56 6.73 12.74
C ASP A 117 14.06 7.15 14.13
N PRO A 118 14.65 6.61 15.21
CA PRO A 118 14.25 6.94 16.56
C PRO A 118 14.68 8.34 16.98
N THR A 119 15.29 9.17 16.12
CA THR A 119 15.61 10.58 16.44
C THR A 119 14.52 11.55 15.98
N LYS A 120 13.67 11.12 15.05
CA LYS A 120 12.58 11.94 14.50
C LYS A 120 11.26 11.71 15.23
N PRO A 121 10.37 12.70 15.30
CA PRO A 121 9.02 12.50 15.82
C PRO A 121 8.25 11.50 14.93
N PRO A 122 7.27 10.78 15.50
CA PRO A 122 6.46 9.87 14.72
C PRO A 122 5.67 10.63 13.64
N PRO A 123 5.47 10.02 12.46
CA PRO A 123 4.89 10.73 11.32
C PRO A 123 3.37 10.94 11.41
N VAL A 124 2.68 10.29 12.37
CA VAL A 124 1.22 10.14 12.39
C VAL A 124 0.58 10.34 13.76
N ASP A 125 1.35 10.57 14.82
CA ASP A 125 0.86 10.56 16.22
C ASP A 125 1.66 11.59 17.09
N PHE A 126 1.30 11.73 18.35
CA PHE A 126 2.10 12.38 19.39
C PHE A 126 3.47 11.70 19.56
N ASP A 127 4.48 12.47 19.95
CA ASP A 127 5.79 11.92 20.27
C ASP A 127 5.80 11.41 21.72
N PRO A 128 6.01 10.10 21.98
CA PRO A 128 6.07 9.55 23.33
C PRO A 128 7.12 10.19 24.24
N ARG A 129 8.13 10.84 23.65
CA ARG A 129 9.24 11.47 24.36
C ARG A 129 8.99 12.93 24.71
N ASP A 130 7.94 13.53 24.16
CA ASP A 130 7.53 14.90 24.49
C ASP A 130 6.74 14.90 25.81
N GLU A 131 7.17 15.72 26.77
CA GLU A 131 6.52 15.83 28.07
C GLU A 131 5.07 16.32 27.97
N SER A 132 4.74 17.09 26.93
CA SER A 132 3.40 17.61 26.66
C SER A 132 2.44 16.56 26.07
N SER A 133 2.96 15.42 25.61
CA SER A 133 2.13 14.36 25.02
C SER A 133 1.15 13.74 26.02
N PRO A 134 0.00 13.19 25.58
CA PRO A 134 -0.94 12.52 26.47
C PRO A 134 -0.30 11.42 27.34
N SER A 135 -0.86 11.19 28.53
CA SER A 135 -0.30 10.21 29.49
C SER A 135 -0.17 8.80 28.92
N TRP A 136 -1.13 8.36 28.10
CA TRP A 136 -1.06 7.08 27.41
C TRP A 136 0.13 7.02 26.44
N CYS A 137 0.40 8.11 25.71
CA CYS A 137 1.44 8.16 24.68
C CYS A 137 2.83 8.02 25.33
N ARG A 138 3.04 8.71 26.46
CA ARG A 138 4.29 8.65 27.24
C ARG A 138 4.59 7.26 27.85
N ARG A 139 3.66 6.31 27.78
CA ARG A 139 3.89 4.90 28.18
C ARG A 139 4.64 4.10 27.11
N ILE A 140 4.69 4.61 25.87
CA ILE A 140 5.35 3.93 24.75
C ILE A 140 6.87 4.07 24.87
N GLN A 141 7.57 2.94 24.91
CA GLN A 141 9.03 2.91 24.93
C GLN A 141 9.57 2.85 23.50
N VAL A 142 10.11 3.98 23.02
CA VAL A 142 10.65 4.08 21.65
C VAL A 142 11.98 3.33 21.54
N VAL A 143 12.05 2.40 20.58
CA VAL A 143 13.27 1.65 20.24
C VAL A 143 13.64 1.82 18.77
N GLY A 144 14.90 1.53 18.43
CA GLY A 144 15.37 1.59 17.04
C GLY A 144 14.92 0.39 16.20
N PRO A 145 15.44 0.25 14.97
CA PRO A 145 15.25 -0.94 14.15
C PRO A 145 16.01 -2.15 14.73
N ILE A 146 15.41 -3.34 14.62
CA ILE A 146 16.04 -4.59 15.05
C ILE A 146 17.23 -4.89 14.11
N GLN A 147 18.40 -5.16 14.69
CA GLN A 147 19.58 -5.59 13.95
C GLN A 147 19.59 -7.11 13.80
N TYR A 148 19.40 -7.84 14.91
CA TYR A 148 19.31 -9.31 14.94
C TYR A 148 18.68 -9.79 16.25
N ILE A 149 18.39 -11.09 16.33
CA ILE A 149 18.00 -11.78 17.57
C ILE A 149 19.05 -12.84 17.90
N ASP A 150 19.68 -12.72 19.06
CA ASP A 150 20.77 -13.62 19.46
C ASP A 150 20.27 -15.04 19.80
N GLU A 151 21.20 -15.97 20.06
CA GLU A 151 20.88 -17.38 20.33
C GLU A 151 20.04 -17.58 21.59
N GLN A 152 20.09 -16.62 22.52
CA GLN A 152 19.29 -16.62 23.76
C GLN A 152 17.89 -16.02 23.54
N GLY A 153 17.59 -15.53 22.33
CA GLY A 153 16.32 -14.91 21.98
C GLY A 153 16.21 -13.43 22.37
N VAL A 154 17.34 -12.77 22.68
CA VAL A 154 17.39 -11.34 22.99
C VAL A 154 17.34 -10.53 21.69
N ILE A 155 16.48 -9.53 21.66
CA ILE A 155 16.34 -8.63 20.51
C ILE A 155 17.42 -7.55 20.63
N VAL A 156 18.32 -7.47 19.65
CA VAL A 156 19.41 -6.49 19.60
C VAL A 156 19.09 -5.45 18.52
N PHE A 157 19.15 -4.18 18.89
CA PHE A 157 18.87 -3.05 18.01
C PHE A 157 20.16 -2.48 17.41
N HIS A 158 20.04 -1.76 16.30
CA HIS A 158 21.21 -1.15 15.63
C HIS A 158 21.96 -0.12 16.49
N ASP A 159 21.30 0.45 17.49
CA ASP A 159 21.91 1.38 18.45
C ASP A 159 22.58 0.67 19.65
N GLY A 160 22.65 -0.67 19.61
CA GLY A 160 23.24 -1.50 20.66
C GLY A 160 22.33 -1.81 21.85
N ARG A 161 21.12 -1.22 21.92
CA ARG A 161 20.14 -1.58 22.96
C ARG A 161 19.75 -3.05 22.82
N ARG A 162 19.36 -3.65 23.95
CA ARG A 162 18.95 -5.05 24.04
C ARG A 162 17.61 -5.14 24.76
N LEU A 163 16.66 -5.90 24.21
CA LEU A 163 15.40 -6.22 24.88
C LEU A 163 15.29 -7.71 25.13
N THR A 164 15.08 -8.05 26.40
CA THR A 164 14.82 -9.41 26.89
C THR A 164 13.36 -9.55 27.32
N ASN A 165 12.92 -10.80 27.46
CA ASN A 165 11.59 -11.16 27.99
C ASN A 165 10.46 -10.47 27.22
N ILE A 166 10.53 -10.43 25.88
CA ILE A 166 9.44 -9.93 25.06
C ILE A 166 8.48 -11.10 24.77
N ASP A 167 7.24 -10.96 25.21
CA ASP A 167 6.21 -11.99 25.06
C ASP A 167 5.72 -12.07 23.61
N MET A 168 5.66 -10.92 22.92
CA MET A 168 5.12 -10.83 21.58
C MET A 168 5.80 -9.77 20.71
N ILE A 169 6.03 -10.11 19.44
CA ILE A 169 6.31 -9.14 18.37
C ILE A 169 5.05 -8.96 17.51
N VAL A 170 4.63 -7.71 17.33
CA VAL A 170 3.58 -7.30 16.40
C VAL A 170 4.21 -6.62 15.18
N TRP A 171 4.23 -7.31 14.05
CA TRP A 171 4.71 -6.78 12.78
C TRP A 171 3.66 -5.85 12.16
N ALA A 172 3.89 -4.55 12.24
CA ALA A 172 3.12 -3.49 11.60
C ALA A 172 3.86 -2.94 10.36
N THR A 173 4.44 -3.86 9.59
CA THR A 173 5.38 -3.63 8.49
C THR A 173 4.73 -3.55 7.11
N GLY A 174 3.40 -3.61 7.04
CA GLY A 174 2.64 -3.43 5.81
C GLY A 174 2.47 -4.71 5.02
N PHE A 175 2.27 -4.58 3.71
CA PHE A 175 1.87 -5.69 2.85
C PHE A 175 2.64 -5.64 1.54
N LEU A 176 2.77 -6.80 0.90
CA LEU A 176 3.25 -6.96 -0.46
C LEU A 176 2.07 -6.89 -1.44
N TYR A 177 2.33 -6.44 -2.67
CA TYR A 177 1.41 -6.66 -3.77
C TYR A 177 1.45 -8.12 -4.17
N GLN A 178 0.30 -8.69 -4.53
CA GLN A 178 0.22 -10.06 -5.01
C GLN A 178 -0.69 -10.18 -6.21
N VAL A 179 -0.35 -11.04 -7.16
CA VAL A 179 -1.21 -11.35 -8.32
C VAL A 179 -1.44 -12.85 -8.41
N PRO A 180 -2.09 -13.47 -7.41
CA PRO A 180 -2.13 -14.93 -7.26
C PRO A 180 -2.95 -15.63 -8.36
N PHE A 181 -3.69 -14.89 -9.17
CA PHE A 181 -4.52 -15.40 -10.26
C PHE A 181 -3.81 -15.35 -11.63
N PHE A 182 -2.68 -14.66 -11.74
CA PHE A 182 -1.85 -14.63 -12.96
C PHE A 182 -0.61 -15.50 -12.76
N HIS A 183 -0.51 -16.58 -13.52
CA HIS A 183 0.62 -17.48 -13.43
C HIS A 183 1.81 -16.91 -14.20
N ALA A 184 2.98 -16.83 -13.55
CA ALA A 184 4.20 -16.28 -14.15
C ALA A 184 4.72 -17.07 -15.36
N SER A 185 4.28 -18.31 -15.54
CA SER A 185 4.62 -19.17 -16.69
C SER A 185 3.63 -19.05 -17.86
N ASP A 186 2.47 -18.41 -17.65
CA ASP A 186 1.45 -18.25 -18.70
C ASP A 186 1.70 -16.91 -19.44
N PRO A 187 1.65 -16.88 -20.79
CA PRO A 187 1.61 -15.63 -21.52
C PRO A 187 0.39 -14.78 -21.11
N PRO A 188 0.49 -13.44 -21.10
CA PRO A 188 1.65 -12.60 -21.43
C PRO A 188 2.68 -12.42 -20.28
N PHE A 189 2.43 -13.02 -19.12
CA PHE A 189 3.24 -12.77 -17.91
C PHE A 189 4.60 -13.48 -17.92
N ALA A 190 4.74 -14.54 -18.73
CA ALA A 190 6.02 -15.19 -18.98
C ALA A 190 6.99 -14.27 -19.75
N GLU A 191 6.47 -13.49 -20.71
CA GLU A 191 7.27 -12.57 -21.53
C GLU A 191 7.44 -11.19 -20.87
N SER A 192 6.45 -10.74 -20.09
CA SER A 192 6.45 -9.44 -19.42
C SER A 192 5.98 -9.57 -17.97
N PRO A 193 6.85 -10.10 -17.08
CA PRO A 193 6.46 -10.44 -15.72
C PRO A 193 6.04 -9.21 -14.90
N LEU A 194 4.89 -9.32 -14.24
CA LEU A 194 4.40 -8.34 -13.25
C LEU A 194 5.19 -8.40 -11.93
N VAL A 195 5.75 -9.58 -11.62
CA VAL A 195 6.46 -9.88 -10.38
C VAL A 195 7.91 -10.17 -10.75
N VAL A 196 8.78 -9.19 -10.53
CA VAL A 196 10.22 -9.28 -10.84
C VAL A 196 11.02 -9.12 -9.56
N ARG A 197 12.16 -9.83 -9.47
CA ARG A 197 13.17 -9.58 -8.44
C ARG A 197 14.27 -8.71 -9.04
N ASP A 198 14.38 -7.48 -8.56
CA ASP A 198 15.43 -6.54 -8.92
C ASP A 198 16.05 -5.89 -7.66
N GLU A 199 16.97 -4.95 -7.87
CA GLU A 199 17.63 -4.19 -6.80
C GLU A 199 16.68 -3.32 -5.96
N HIS A 200 15.44 -3.12 -6.40
CA HIS A 200 14.41 -2.33 -5.73
C HIS A 200 13.39 -3.18 -4.96
N THR A 201 13.49 -4.51 -5.05
CA THR A 201 12.71 -5.42 -4.21
C THR A 201 13.21 -5.38 -2.76
N ARG A 202 12.47 -4.64 -1.89
CA ARG A 202 12.80 -4.47 -0.46
C ARG A 202 12.69 -5.76 0.37
N ALA A 203 12.10 -6.80 -0.22
CA ALA A 203 11.84 -8.09 0.39
C ALA A 203 12.24 -9.19 -0.58
N ILE A 204 12.71 -10.34 -0.08
CA ILE A 204 12.84 -11.55 -0.89
C ILE A 204 11.42 -11.86 -1.41
N PRO A 205 11.15 -11.79 -2.73
CA PRO A 205 9.82 -12.04 -3.26
C PRO A 205 9.38 -13.47 -2.93
N SER A 206 8.10 -13.65 -2.64
CA SER A 206 7.50 -14.98 -2.80
C SER A 206 7.15 -15.18 -4.27
N VAL A 207 6.84 -16.41 -4.70
CA VAL A 207 6.49 -16.75 -6.09
C VAL A 207 5.39 -15.84 -6.69
N SER A 208 4.52 -15.24 -5.86
CA SER A 208 3.41 -14.40 -6.30
C SER A 208 3.30 -13.04 -5.61
N ALA A 209 4.27 -12.65 -4.77
CA ALA A 209 4.19 -11.41 -4.00
C ALA A 209 5.50 -10.62 -3.97
N VAL A 210 5.39 -9.30 -4.14
CA VAL A 210 6.51 -8.38 -4.34
C VAL A 210 6.20 -6.99 -3.75
N SER A 211 7.24 -6.23 -3.41
CA SER A 211 7.07 -4.87 -2.89
C SER A 211 6.53 -3.87 -3.93
N VAL A 212 6.66 -4.19 -5.23
CA VAL A 212 6.29 -3.34 -6.37
C VAL A 212 5.84 -4.22 -7.53
N LEU A 213 4.73 -3.86 -8.20
CA LEU A 213 4.34 -4.50 -9.46
C LEU A 213 5.00 -3.79 -10.64
N HIS A 214 5.44 -4.56 -11.63
CA HIS A 214 6.15 -4.06 -12.81
C HIS A 214 5.24 -4.08 -14.04
N GLN A 215 5.74 -3.55 -15.16
CA GLN A 215 5.09 -3.61 -16.48
C GLN A 215 3.71 -2.93 -16.51
N LEU A 216 3.52 -1.90 -15.70
CA LEU A 216 2.33 -1.06 -15.76
C LEU A 216 2.59 0.14 -16.68
N ASP A 217 1.51 0.74 -17.17
CA ASP A 217 1.56 2.04 -17.82
C ASP A 217 1.98 3.14 -16.83
N ASP A 218 2.24 4.36 -17.34
CA ASP A 218 2.78 5.45 -16.52
C ASP A 218 1.82 5.89 -15.39
N TRP A 219 0.55 5.50 -15.50
CA TRP A 219 -0.55 5.80 -14.58
C TRP A 219 -0.82 4.70 -13.55
N MET A 220 -0.05 3.59 -13.60
CA MET A 220 -0.20 2.41 -12.75
C MET A 220 -1.61 1.79 -12.84
N LEU A 221 -2.26 1.91 -14.00
CA LEU A 221 -3.66 1.53 -14.22
C LEU A 221 -3.80 0.33 -15.15
N PHE A 222 -3.03 0.27 -16.23
CA PHE A 222 -3.10 -0.82 -17.21
C PHE A 222 -1.82 -1.62 -17.23
N TYR A 223 -1.97 -2.92 -17.50
CA TYR A 223 -0.83 -3.74 -17.85
C TYR A 223 -0.33 -3.38 -19.25
N ARG A 224 0.95 -3.02 -19.36
CA ARG A 224 1.54 -2.34 -20.51
C ARG A 224 1.44 -3.14 -21.81
N THR A 225 1.67 -4.45 -21.75
CA THR A 225 1.70 -5.31 -22.94
C THR A 225 0.35 -5.93 -23.28
N GLU A 226 -0.61 -5.91 -22.35
CA GLU A 226 -1.97 -6.39 -22.59
C GLU A 226 -2.98 -5.48 -21.85
N PRO A 227 -3.35 -4.34 -22.46
CA PRO A 227 -4.23 -3.32 -21.87
C PRO A 227 -5.68 -3.78 -21.62
N SER A 228 -6.03 -5.02 -22.00
CA SER A 228 -7.28 -5.63 -21.53
C SER A 228 -7.26 -5.96 -20.03
N VAL A 229 -6.10 -5.87 -19.36
CA VAL A 229 -5.95 -5.99 -17.91
C VAL A 229 -5.73 -4.62 -17.27
N CYS A 230 -6.59 -4.28 -16.32
CA CYS A 230 -6.52 -3.07 -15.51
C CYS A 230 -6.36 -3.43 -14.02
N PHE A 231 -5.55 -2.66 -13.28
CA PHE A 231 -5.39 -2.76 -11.83
C PHE A 231 -5.97 -1.53 -11.13
N LEU A 232 -6.87 -1.76 -10.18
CA LEU A 232 -7.49 -0.68 -9.41
C LEU A 232 -6.90 -0.59 -8.01
N GLY A 233 -6.59 0.63 -7.56
CA GLY A 233 -6.21 0.91 -6.18
C GLY A 233 -4.82 0.41 -5.77
N LEU A 234 -3.88 0.30 -6.73
CA LEU A 234 -2.48 0.00 -6.41
C LEU A 234 -1.83 1.10 -5.55
N PRO A 235 -2.01 2.40 -5.82
CA PRO A 235 -1.39 3.44 -5.01
C PRO A 235 -1.74 3.39 -3.51
N ASN A 236 -0.79 3.84 -2.69
CA ASN A 236 -0.92 3.93 -1.24
C ASN A 236 -0.73 5.38 -0.76
N ARG A 237 -1.09 5.65 0.50
CA ARG A 237 -1.23 7.02 1.06
C ARG A 237 -2.20 7.91 0.26
N ILE A 238 -3.29 7.30 -0.19
CA ILE A 238 -4.39 7.93 -0.94
C ILE A 238 -5.69 7.95 -0.13
N VAL A 239 -6.73 8.66 -0.60
CA VAL A 239 -8.13 8.40 -0.25
C VAL A 239 -8.70 7.39 -1.26
N PRO A 240 -8.94 6.11 -0.90
CA PRO A 240 -9.11 5.04 -1.89
C PRO A 240 -10.37 5.17 -2.75
N PHE A 241 -11.55 5.31 -2.14
CA PHE A 241 -12.83 5.28 -2.86
C PHE A 241 -12.94 6.29 -4.02
N PRO A 242 -12.66 7.60 -3.84
CA PRO A 242 -12.74 8.55 -4.95
C PRO A 242 -11.75 8.28 -6.07
N MET A 243 -10.53 7.89 -5.73
CA MET A 243 -9.46 7.65 -6.70
C MET A 243 -9.78 6.41 -7.52
N VAL A 244 -10.17 5.32 -6.85
CA VAL A 244 -10.53 4.05 -7.50
C VAL A 244 -11.78 4.21 -8.37
N GLN A 245 -12.74 5.05 -7.96
CA GLN A 245 -13.88 5.40 -8.80
C GLN A 245 -13.45 6.09 -10.11
N LEU A 246 -12.50 7.02 -10.06
CA LEU A 246 -11.97 7.68 -11.26
C LEU A 246 -11.17 6.71 -12.14
N GLN A 247 -10.32 5.89 -11.54
CA GLN A 247 -9.58 4.83 -12.26
C GLN A 247 -10.54 3.90 -13.01
N ALA A 248 -11.61 3.43 -12.34
CA ALA A 248 -12.60 2.56 -12.95
C ALA A 248 -13.35 3.25 -14.10
N ARG A 249 -13.67 4.54 -13.96
CA ARG A 249 -14.32 5.32 -15.02
C ARG A 249 -13.42 5.46 -16.24
N VAL A 250 -12.16 5.81 -16.04
CA VAL A 250 -11.17 5.93 -17.13
C VAL A 250 -11.02 4.60 -17.85
N ALA A 251 -10.85 3.50 -17.10
CA ALA A 251 -10.77 2.17 -17.68
C ALA A 251 -11.99 1.81 -18.53
N ALA A 252 -13.20 2.05 -17.99
CA ALA A 252 -14.44 1.80 -18.73
C ALA A 252 -14.56 2.68 -19.99
N HIS A 253 -14.18 3.96 -19.94
CA HIS A 253 -14.29 4.84 -21.11
C HIS A 253 -13.31 4.45 -22.22
N ILE A 254 -12.11 4.02 -21.86
CA ILE A 254 -11.13 3.53 -22.83
C ILE A 254 -11.64 2.23 -23.49
N TRP A 255 -12.08 1.25 -22.70
CA TRP A 255 -12.57 -0.02 -23.26
C TRP A 255 -13.89 0.11 -24.04
N LEU A 256 -14.72 1.12 -23.72
CA LEU A 256 -15.92 1.45 -24.51
C LEU A 256 -15.62 2.35 -25.72
N ASN A 257 -14.36 2.64 -26.02
CA ASN A 257 -13.93 3.57 -27.09
C ASN A 257 -14.56 4.97 -26.98
N LYS A 258 -14.89 5.40 -25.75
CA LYS A 258 -15.39 6.76 -25.45
C LYS A 258 -14.27 7.74 -25.09
N MET A 259 -13.05 7.23 -24.92
CA MET A 259 -11.86 7.99 -24.58
C MET A 259 -10.65 7.34 -25.25
N HIS A 260 -9.71 8.15 -25.73
CA HIS A 260 -8.43 7.64 -26.23
C HIS A 260 -7.61 6.99 -25.10
N PRO A 261 -6.64 6.11 -25.43
CA PRO A 261 -5.67 5.63 -24.46
C PRO A 261 -5.03 6.77 -23.66
N LEU A 262 -4.65 6.49 -22.42
CA LEU A 262 -4.04 7.50 -21.56
C LEU A 262 -2.77 8.08 -22.20
N PRO A 263 -2.58 9.42 -22.16
CA PRO A 263 -1.36 10.03 -22.65
C PRO A 263 -0.18 9.63 -21.77
N ARG A 264 1.04 9.86 -22.28
CA ARG A 264 2.26 9.70 -21.47
C ARG A 264 2.19 10.65 -20.27
N ALA A 265 2.55 10.14 -19.10
CA ALA A 265 2.85 10.99 -17.95
C ALA A 265 4.34 11.33 -17.95
N ARG A 266 4.75 12.25 -17.07
CA ARG A 266 6.17 12.57 -16.81
C ARG A 266 6.82 11.45 -15.99
N ALA A 267 7.02 10.29 -16.63
CA ALA A 267 7.42 9.04 -15.99
C ALA A 267 8.80 9.12 -15.29
N GLU A 268 9.64 10.09 -15.68
CA GLU A 268 10.91 10.44 -15.07
C GLU A 268 10.80 11.02 -13.65
N LEU A 269 9.64 11.61 -13.31
CA LEU A 269 9.35 12.13 -11.98
C LEU A 269 8.82 11.03 -11.06
N ARG A 270 9.04 11.14 -9.75
CA ARG A 270 8.53 10.15 -8.79
C ARG A 270 7.01 10.18 -8.71
N ILE A 271 6.39 9.06 -8.32
CA ILE A 271 4.92 8.95 -8.17
C ILE A 271 4.35 9.96 -7.17
N ASN A 272 5.11 10.27 -6.11
CA ASN A 272 4.73 11.26 -5.11
C ASN A 272 5.04 12.71 -5.51
N ASP A 273 5.56 12.96 -6.71
CA ASP A 273 5.73 14.30 -7.27
C ASP A 273 4.43 14.74 -7.97
N PRO A 274 3.77 15.82 -7.52
CA PRO A 274 2.56 16.33 -8.17
C PRO A 274 2.77 16.70 -9.65
N GLU A 275 3.96 17.17 -10.03
CA GLU A 275 4.24 17.58 -11.42
C GLU A 275 4.28 16.39 -12.38
N ARG A 276 4.44 15.15 -11.87
CA ARG A 276 4.32 13.92 -12.69
C ARG A 276 3.01 13.90 -13.49
N TRP A 277 1.95 14.42 -12.88
CA TRP A 277 0.58 14.33 -13.36
C TRP A 277 0.13 15.57 -14.15
N ASN A 278 1.04 16.54 -14.36
CA ASN A 278 0.75 17.77 -15.07
C ASN A 278 0.78 17.55 -16.60
N ILE A 279 -0.35 17.08 -17.13
CA ILE A 279 -0.51 16.77 -18.56
C ILE A 279 -0.65 18.01 -19.47
N ARG A 280 -0.92 19.21 -18.92
CA ARG A 280 -1.14 20.44 -19.70
C ARG A 280 0.14 21.06 -20.24
N SER A 281 1.29 20.67 -19.70
CA SER A 281 2.60 21.20 -20.04
C SER A 281 3.30 20.47 -21.20
N MET A 282 2.67 19.44 -21.77
CA MET A 282 3.24 18.68 -22.91
C MET A 282 2.90 19.31 -24.27
N ASP A 283 2.06 20.34 -24.32
CA ASP A 283 1.68 21.03 -25.55
C ASP A 283 2.17 22.49 -25.51
N THR A 284 3.29 22.76 -26.20
CA THR A 284 3.60 24.05 -26.87
C THR A 284 5.00 24.13 -27.51
N SER A 285 5.90 23.16 -27.34
CA SER A 285 7.23 23.26 -27.99
C SER A 285 7.80 21.99 -28.61
N SER A 286 7.02 20.92 -28.73
CA SER A 286 7.51 19.71 -29.38
C SER A 286 6.55 19.26 -30.47
N SER A 287 6.74 19.83 -31.66
CA SER A 287 6.53 19.15 -32.92
C SER A 287 7.47 17.93 -33.01
N VAL A 288 7.36 16.97 -32.08
CA VAL A 288 7.94 15.66 -32.31
C VAL A 288 7.06 15.06 -33.38
N ALA A 289 7.67 14.87 -34.55
CA ALA A 289 7.08 14.26 -35.70
C ALA A 289 6.15 13.11 -35.30
N LEU A 290 5.01 13.02 -36.00
CA LEU A 290 4.39 11.75 -36.35
C LEU A 290 5.47 10.90 -37.02
N ASP A 291 6.34 10.29 -36.21
CA ASP A 291 7.50 9.57 -36.67
C ASP A 291 7.06 8.16 -37.02
N GLN A 292 7.48 7.75 -38.20
CA GLN A 292 6.96 6.63 -38.94
C GLN A 292 7.08 5.33 -38.12
N ALA A 293 5.98 4.57 -38.13
CA ALA A 293 5.92 3.24 -37.55
C ALA A 293 7.05 2.36 -38.10
N GLN A 294 7.94 1.91 -37.22
CA GLN A 294 8.81 0.76 -37.44
C GLN A 294 8.28 -0.40 -36.59
N PRO A 295 8.03 -1.59 -37.17
CA PRO A 295 7.54 -2.73 -36.43
C PRO A 295 8.68 -3.38 -35.63
N GLY A 296 8.56 -3.39 -34.31
CA GLY A 296 9.48 -4.10 -33.41
C GLY A 296 9.49 -3.53 -31.98
N PRO A 297 9.77 -4.34 -30.95
CA PRO A 297 9.76 -3.87 -29.57
C PRO A 297 10.99 -2.98 -29.32
N ARG A 298 10.77 -1.66 -29.14
CA ARG A 298 11.83 -0.76 -28.68
C ARG A 298 12.18 -1.14 -27.23
N ARG A 299 13.43 -1.53 -26.98
CA ARG A 299 14.01 -1.59 -25.64
C ARG A 299 14.15 -0.14 -25.15
N PHE A 300 13.29 0.29 -24.24
CA PHE A 300 13.32 1.63 -23.67
C PHE A 300 14.36 1.72 -22.55
N GLU A 301 15.29 2.68 -22.65
CA GLU A 301 16.24 3.07 -21.58
C GLU A 301 15.61 4.02 -20.54
N SER A 302 14.30 4.25 -20.59
CA SER A 302 13.58 5.08 -19.62
C SER A 302 13.01 4.22 -18.52
N PRO A 303 13.15 4.62 -17.25
CA PRO A 303 13.22 3.64 -16.20
C PRO A 303 11.74 3.43 -15.75
N ASP A 304 11.30 2.17 -15.62
CA ASP A 304 9.94 1.71 -15.26
C ASP A 304 9.32 2.52 -14.11
N VAL A 305 8.02 2.43 -13.82
CA VAL A 305 7.46 3.11 -12.64
C VAL A 305 8.08 2.53 -11.34
N TRP A 306 9.21 3.09 -10.90
CA TRP A 306 10.07 2.46 -9.90
C TRP A 306 9.44 2.49 -8.52
N GLY A 307 9.49 1.33 -7.87
CA GLY A 307 9.93 1.24 -6.49
C GLY A 307 8.91 1.59 -5.40
N ASP A 308 7.93 2.45 -5.70
CA ASP A 308 7.08 3.01 -4.66
C ASP A 308 5.77 3.60 -5.18
N PHE A 309 4.67 2.82 -5.12
CA PHE A 309 3.30 3.32 -5.35
C PHE A 309 2.78 4.25 -4.24
N THR A 310 3.67 4.78 -3.40
CA THR A 310 3.33 5.78 -2.39
C THR A 310 3.12 7.13 -3.05
N MET A 311 1.92 7.66 -2.91
CA MET A 311 1.61 9.05 -3.24
C MET A 311 1.75 9.93 -1.98
N GLY A 312 1.01 11.01 -1.95
CA GLY A 312 0.79 11.90 -0.81
C GLY A 312 -0.42 12.74 -1.13
N ALA A 313 -0.81 13.65 -0.23
CA ALA A 313 -1.99 14.47 -0.46
C ALA A 313 -1.93 15.28 -1.77
N ASP A 314 -0.77 15.87 -2.09
CA ASP A 314 -0.60 16.67 -3.30
C ASP A 314 -0.56 15.84 -4.58
N ALA A 315 0.21 14.75 -4.60
CA ALA A 315 0.28 13.87 -5.77
C ALA A 315 -1.05 13.13 -6.03
N GLU A 316 -1.77 12.73 -4.98
CA GLU A 316 -3.13 12.15 -5.09
C GLU A 316 -4.09 13.16 -5.74
N ALA A 317 -4.05 14.42 -5.31
CA ALA A 317 -4.88 15.48 -5.87
C ALA A 317 -4.54 15.73 -7.35
N ALA A 318 -3.25 15.85 -7.69
CA ALA A 318 -2.81 16.05 -9.06
C ALA A 318 -3.16 14.87 -9.97
N TYR A 319 -2.97 13.63 -9.50
CA TYR A 319 -3.36 12.40 -10.23
C TYR A 319 -4.86 12.38 -10.53
N THR A 320 -5.69 12.63 -9.51
CA THR A 320 -7.15 12.59 -9.67
C THR A 320 -7.69 13.72 -10.55
N ASP A 321 -7.11 14.92 -10.45
CA ASP A 321 -7.44 16.03 -11.35
C ASP A 321 -7.07 15.73 -12.80
N ALA A 322 -5.90 15.14 -13.03
CA ALA A 322 -5.45 14.77 -14.36
C ALA A 322 -6.36 13.71 -14.98
N LEU A 323 -6.69 12.63 -14.25
CA LEU A 323 -7.66 11.63 -14.72
C LEU A 323 -9.02 12.25 -15.04
N LEU A 324 -9.53 13.13 -14.16
CA LEU A 324 -10.81 13.78 -14.37
C LEU A 324 -10.81 14.69 -15.59
N SER A 325 -9.70 15.39 -15.86
CA SER A 325 -9.57 16.28 -17.02
C SER A 325 -9.53 15.53 -18.36
N LEU A 326 -9.18 14.25 -18.34
CA LEU A 326 -9.13 13.37 -19.51
C LEU A 326 -10.48 12.69 -19.79
N LEU A 327 -11.32 12.58 -18.77
CA LEU A 327 -12.64 12.00 -18.88
C LEU A 327 -13.55 12.90 -19.75
N PRO A 328 -14.37 12.33 -20.65
CA PRO A 328 -15.32 13.12 -21.43
C PRO A 328 -16.25 13.92 -20.50
N ALA A 329 -16.51 15.18 -20.85
CA ALA A 329 -17.44 16.01 -20.09
C ALA A 329 -18.85 15.40 -20.19
N ALA A 330 -19.40 14.95 -19.07
CA ALA A 330 -20.83 14.67 -18.98
C ALA A 330 -21.58 15.98 -18.73
N SER A 331 -22.75 16.13 -19.34
CA SER A 331 -23.64 17.26 -19.10
C SER A 331 -24.03 17.33 -17.62
N ASN A 332 -23.41 18.23 -16.86
CA ASN A 332 -23.79 18.70 -15.52
C ASN A 332 -23.96 17.67 -14.38
N ALA A 333 -23.53 16.42 -14.55
CA ALA A 333 -23.74 15.40 -13.53
C ALA A 333 -22.69 15.52 -12.39
N PRO A 334 -23.09 15.53 -11.10
CA PRO A 334 -22.20 15.82 -9.96
C PRO A 334 -20.99 14.89 -9.83
N GLU A 335 -21.09 13.65 -10.31
CA GLU A 335 -20.00 12.67 -10.28
C GLU A 335 -18.86 13.04 -11.25
N TRP A 336 -19.05 13.99 -12.17
CA TRP A 336 -18.03 14.52 -13.08
C TRP A 336 -17.42 15.83 -12.59
N ALA A 337 -17.88 16.34 -11.45
CA ALA A 337 -17.32 17.55 -10.86
C ALA A 337 -15.92 17.27 -10.28
N PRO A 338 -14.98 18.23 -10.40
CA PRO A 338 -13.73 18.21 -9.66
C PRO A 338 -13.96 18.02 -8.17
N PHE A 339 -13.04 17.29 -7.52
CA PHE A 339 -13.13 17.16 -6.07
C PHE A 339 -13.01 18.53 -5.40
N PRO A 340 -13.93 18.86 -4.48
CA PRO A 340 -14.00 20.18 -3.90
C PRO A 340 -12.75 20.50 -3.09
N THR A 341 -12.36 21.77 -3.07
CA THR A 341 -11.14 22.26 -2.41
C THR A 341 -11.10 21.90 -0.92
N TRP A 342 -12.24 21.99 -0.22
CA TRP A 342 -12.33 21.62 1.20
C TRP A 342 -11.90 20.18 1.48
N ARG A 343 -12.14 19.26 0.55
CA ARG A 343 -11.74 17.85 0.70
C ARG A 343 -10.22 17.71 0.65
N ARG A 344 -9.59 18.45 -0.26
CA ARG A 344 -8.12 18.47 -0.42
C ARG A 344 -7.48 19.03 0.84
N GLU A 345 -8.04 20.12 1.35
CA GLU A 345 -7.57 20.72 2.59
C GLU A 345 -7.74 19.78 3.77
N LEU A 346 -8.89 19.10 3.88
CA LEU A 346 -9.13 18.07 4.89
C LEU A 346 -8.11 16.93 4.79
N ARG A 347 -7.76 16.50 3.57
CA ARG A 347 -6.76 15.44 3.34
C ARG A 347 -5.34 15.88 3.74
N LYS A 348 -4.95 17.12 3.43
CA LYS A 348 -3.67 17.73 3.82
C LYS A 348 -3.55 17.87 5.34
N GLN A 349 -4.60 18.41 5.96
CA GLN A 349 -4.68 18.62 7.41
C GLN A 349 -5.01 17.35 8.19
N GLY A 350 -5.33 16.23 7.52
CA GLY A 350 -5.87 15.03 8.15
C GLY A 350 -5.03 14.49 9.31
N LYS A 351 -3.70 14.68 9.28
CA LYS A 351 -2.83 14.35 10.41
C LYS A 351 -3.05 15.26 11.62
N ALA A 352 -3.05 16.58 11.41
CA ALA A 352 -3.29 17.56 12.46
C ALA A 352 -4.71 17.39 13.04
N LYS A 353 -5.70 17.18 12.18
CA LYS A 353 -7.10 16.98 12.57
C LYS A 353 -7.36 15.68 13.32
N ARG A 354 -6.61 14.60 13.06
CA ARG A 354 -6.68 13.39 13.90
C ARG A 354 -6.34 13.74 15.35
N ARG A 355 -5.23 14.44 15.57
CA ARG A 355 -4.81 14.89 16.91
C ARG A 355 -5.82 15.83 17.55
N GLU A 356 -6.28 16.84 16.80
CA GLU A 356 -7.22 17.86 17.28
C GLU A 356 -8.59 17.28 17.64
N ILE A 357 -9.18 16.47 16.75
CA ILE A 357 -10.57 16.02 16.86
C ILE A 357 -10.66 14.74 17.69
N LEU A 358 -9.71 13.83 17.51
CA LEU A 358 -9.76 12.52 18.13
C LEU A 358 -8.96 12.45 19.44
N GLY A 359 -8.10 13.44 19.71
CA GLY A 359 -7.31 13.53 20.94
C GLY A 359 -6.08 12.62 20.98
N TYR A 360 -5.65 12.11 19.82
CA TYR A 360 -4.47 11.26 19.62
C TYR A 360 -3.86 11.45 18.24
#